data_AF-A0ABD0MQV8-F1
#
_entry.id   AF-A0ABD0MQV8-F1
#
_cell.length_a   1.000
_cell.length_b   1.000
_cell.length_c   1.000
_cell.angle_alpha   90.00
_cell.angle_beta   90.00
_cell.angle_gamma   90.00
#
_symmetry.space_group_name_H-M   'P 1'
#
loop_
_entity.id
_entity.type
_entity.pdbx_description
1 polymer ?
#
loop_
_entity_poly.entity_id
_entity_poly.type
_entity_poly.pdbx_seq_one_letter_code
_entity_poly.pdbx_strand_id
1 'polypeptide(L)'
;ARYWGDDNSKNEVQGTVLDRAGKVLHRFGGSWHEGIFCDTLPSPQCIWKPNPQPDDYFDYYGFSQYARELNELTPNIKDKLPPTDSRFRPDQ
;
A
#
# COMPACT_ATOMS: atom_id res chain seq x y z
N ALA A 1 9.23 32.49 -0.88
CA ALA A 1 9.07 31.24 -1.64
C ALA A 1 9.96 30.19 -0.99
N ARG A 2 9.39 29.23 -0.23
CA ARG A 2 10.17 28.14 0.38
C ARG A 2 10.28 27.01 -0.64
N TYR A 3 11.27 27.12 -1.52
CA TYR A 3 11.86 25.96 -2.18
C TYR A 3 12.64 25.19 -1.10
N TRP A 4 12.66 23.86 -1.15
CA TRP A 4 13.11 22.92 -0.10
C TRP A 4 12.04 22.60 0.96
N GLY A 5 11.19 21.62 0.65
CA GLY A 5 10.47 20.85 1.67
C GLY A 5 11.48 19.98 2.45
N ASP A 6 11.32 19.94 3.76
CA ASP A 6 12.14 19.14 4.68
C ASP A 6 12.12 17.66 4.24
N ASP A 7 13.28 17.01 4.12
CA ASP A 7 13.42 15.62 3.67
C ASP A 7 12.59 14.66 4.55
N ASN A 8 12.34 15.08 5.79
CA ASN A 8 11.51 14.42 6.78
C ASN A 8 10.00 14.36 6.45
N SER A 9 9.52 15.17 5.50
CA SER A 9 8.11 15.17 5.08
C SER A 9 7.85 14.33 3.83
N LYS A 10 8.90 13.74 3.23
CA LYS A 10 8.75 12.88 2.05
C LYS A 10 7.86 11.69 2.38
N ASN A 11 6.87 11.47 1.53
CA ASN A 11 5.90 10.38 1.66
C ASN A 11 5.01 10.43 2.91
N GLU A 12 5.05 11.53 3.67
CA GLU A 12 4.17 11.74 4.81
C GLU A 12 2.72 11.89 4.34
N VAL A 13 1.81 11.26 5.08
CA VAL A 13 0.38 11.43 4.94
C VAL A 13 -0.23 11.73 6.30
N GLN A 14 -1.21 12.62 6.30
CA GLN A 14 -1.98 12.98 7.49
C GLN A 14 -3.46 12.93 7.16
N GLY A 15 -4.25 12.40 8.08
CA GLY A 15 -5.68 12.22 7.94
C GLY A 15 -6.42 12.51 9.23
N THR A 16 -7.70 12.81 9.11
CA THR A 16 -8.56 13.10 10.25
C THR A 16 -9.95 12.52 9.99
N VAL A 17 -10.51 11.85 10.99
CA VAL A 17 -11.90 11.36 10.98
C VAL A 17 -12.76 12.40 11.69
N LEU A 18 -13.81 12.86 11.01
CA LEU A 18 -14.77 13.83 11.54
C LEU A 18 -16.10 13.16 11.85
N ASP A 19 -16.79 13.62 12.89
CA ASP A 19 -18.21 13.30 13.10
C ASP A 19 -19.13 14.15 12.21
N ARG A 20 -20.44 13.94 12.33
CA ARG A 20 -21.45 14.70 11.57
C ARG A 20 -21.41 16.21 11.84
N ALA A 21 -20.99 16.62 13.04
CA ALA A 21 -20.89 18.03 13.42
C ALA A 21 -19.55 18.67 12.97
N GLY A 22 -18.66 17.90 12.34
CA GLY A 22 -17.33 18.35 11.93
C GLY A 22 -16.29 18.30 13.06
N LYS A 23 -16.61 17.68 14.20
CA LYS A 23 -15.65 17.50 15.29
C LYS A 23 -14.69 16.36 14.94
N VAL A 24 -13.40 16.59 15.22
CA VAL A 24 -12.35 15.57 15.07
C VAL A 24 -12.55 14.45 16.08
N LEU A 25 -12.75 13.24 15.58
CA LEU A 25 -12.77 11.99 16.36
C LEU A 25 -11.38 11.36 16.41
N HIS A 26 -10.71 11.27 15.26
CA HIS A 26 -9.38 10.68 15.16
C HIS A 26 -8.45 11.50 14.28
N ARG A 27 -7.16 11.45 14.62
CA ARG A 27 -6.06 11.84 13.75
C ARG A 27 -5.21 10.62 13.52
N PHE A 28 -4.73 10.49 12.30
CA PHE A 28 -3.84 9.42 11.92
C PHE A 28 -2.86 9.93 10.88
N GLY A 29 -1.68 9.33 10.83
CA GLY A 29 -0.65 9.72 9.90
C GLY A 29 0.54 8.77 9.95
N GLY A 30 1.56 9.12 9.17
CA GLY A 30 2.76 8.32 8.98
C GLY A 30 3.22 8.42 7.53
N SER A 31 3.97 7.43 7.07
CA SER A 31 4.46 7.38 5.69
C SER A 31 3.67 6.34 4.90
N TRP A 32 3.14 6.69 3.73
CA TRP A 32 2.30 5.76 2.93
C TRP A 32 3.01 4.47 2.52
N HIS A 33 4.35 4.42 2.64
CA HIS A 33 5.19 3.28 2.29
C HIS A 33 5.80 2.56 3.51
N GLU A 34 5.56 3.01 4.75
CA GLU A 34 6.16 2.41 5.96
C GLU A 34 5.12 2.07 7.03
N GLY A 35 4.04 2.84 7.13
CA GLY A 35 2.96 2.57 8.06
C GLY A 35 2.10 3.79 8.40
N ILE A 36 0.89 3.51 8.85
CA ILE A 36 -0.11 4.50 9.27
C ILE A 36 -0.49 4.22 10.72
N PHE A 37 -0.47 5.26 11.54
CA PHE A 37 -0.67 5.20 12.98
C PHE A 37 -1.76 6.19 13.42
N CYS A 38 -2.57 5.79 14.39
CA CYS A 38 -3.55 6.66 15.06
C CYS A 38 -3.00 7.09 16.41
N ASP A 39 -2.81 8.39 16.61
CA ASP A 39 -2.23 8.99 17.82
C ASP A 39 -3.30 9.51 18.80
N THR A 40 -4.54 9.70 18.34
CA THR A 40 -5.68 10.13 19.17
C THR A 40 -6.20 9.08 20.15
N LEU A 41 -5.75 7.83 20.04
CA LEU A 41 -6.11 6.77 20.98
C LEU A 41 -5.25 6.87 22.27
N PRO A 42 -5.74 6.40 23.44
CA PRO A 42 -4.96 6.44 24.69
C PRO A 42 -3.58 5.76 24.58
N SER A 43 -3.46 4.79 23.69
CA SER A 43 -2.20 4.21 23.25
C SER A 43 -2.10 4.39 21.72
N PRO A 44 -1.04 5.03 21.20
CA PRO A 44 -0.83 5.13 19.77
C PRO A 44 -0.84 3.76 19.11
N GLN A 45 -1.71 3.57 18.13
CA GLN A 45 -1.92 2.27 17.49
C GLN A 45 -1.47 2.32 16.04
N CYS A 46 -0.71 1.30 15.61
CA CYS A 46 -0.46 1.04 14.22
C CYS A 46 -1.73 0.48 13.55
N ILE A 47 -2.28 1.20 12.57
CA ILE A 47 -3.49 0.78 11.83
C ILE A 47 -3.11 -0.07 10.62
N TRP A 48 -1.98 0.24 9.97
CA TRP A 48 -1.52 -0.46 8.77
C TRP A 48 0.00 -0.37 8.63
N LYS A 49 0.61 -1.43 8.09
CA LYS A 49 2.00 -1.47 7.61
C LYS A 49 2.06 -2.26 6.30
N PRO A 50 3.03 -1.96 5.42
CA PRO A 50 3.30 -2.79 4.26
C PRO A 50 3.79 -4.17 4.70
N ASN A 51 3.53 -5.18 3.87
CA ASN A 51 4.20 -6.46 4.00
C ASN A 51 5.69 -6.30 3.67
N PRO A 52 6.58 -7.10 4.30
CA PRO A 52 7.98 -7.15 3.90
C PRO A 52 8.12 -7.46 2.41
N GLN A 53 9.10 -6.81 1.77
CA GLN A 53 9.47 -7.16 0.39
C GLN A 53 10.16 -8.53 0.36
N PRO A 54 9.99 -9.32 -0.71
CA PRO A 54 10.83 -10.50 -0.95
C PRO A 54 12.31 -10.10 -1.00
N ASP A 55 13.22 -10.97 -0.55
CA ASP A 55 14.66 -10.66 -0.51
C ASP A 55 15.25 -10.34 -1.90
N ASP A 56 14.70 -10.97 -2.95
CA ASP A 56 15.11 -10.85 -4.34
C ASP A 56 14.32 -9.79 -5.13
N TYR A 57 13.49 -8.96 -4.47
CA TYR A 57 12.58 -8.04 -5.16
C TYR A 57 13.26 -7.13 -6.19
N PHE A 58 14.52 -6.72 -5.98
CA PHE A 58 15.28 -5.92 -6.94
C PHE A 58 15.54 -6.64 -8.27
N ASP A 59 15.67 -7.96 -8.26
CA ASP A 59 15.86 -8.76 -9.47
C ASP A 59 14.54 -8.94 -10.24
N TYR A 60 13.41 -8.71 -9.57
CA TYR A 60 12.05 -8.87 -10.11
C TYR A 60 11.28 -7.54 -10.09
N TYR A 61 11.86 -6.50 -10.71
CA TYR A 61 11.23 -5.20 -10.96
C TYR A 61 10.79 -4.41 -9.72
N GLY A 62 11.30 -4.77 -8.54
CA GLY A 62 10.86 -4.20 -7.26
C GLY A 62 9.47 -4.68 -6.83
N PHE A 63 8.98 -5.80 -7.38
CA PHE A 63 7.63 -6.29 -7.10
C PHE A 63 7.50 -6.87 -5.70
N SER A 64 6.38 -6.55 -5.06
CA SER A 64 5.93 -7.24 -3.85
C SER A 64 5.56 -8.68 -4.16
N GLN A 65 5.50 -9.51 -3.12
CA GLN A 65 5.02 -10.89 -3.24
C GLN A 65 3.63 -10.93 -3.92
N TYR A 66 2.71 -10.06 -3.49
CA TYR A 66 1.38 -9.96 -4.07
C TYR A 66 1.43 -9.65 -5.57
N ALA A 67 2.28 -8.71 -6.00
CA ALA A 67 2.40 -8.34 -7.40
C ALA A 67 2.99 -9.47 -8.27
N ARG A 68 3.95 -10.24 -7.73
CA ARG A 68 4.51 -11.43 -8.41
C ARG A 68 3.44 -12.47 -8.68
N GLU A 69 2.51 -12.66 -7.74
CA GLU A 69 1.43 -13.66 -7.83
C GLU A 69 0.29 -13.23 -8.76
N LEU A 70 0.14 -11.93 -9.06
CA LEU A 70 -0.97 -11.43 -9.89
C LEU A 70 -1.02 -12.08 -11.28
N ASN A 71 0.14 -12.35 -11.89
CA ASN A 71 0.21 -12.90 -13.24
C ASN A 71 0.48 -14.42 -13.28
N GLU A 72 0.48 -15.09 -12.13
CA GLU A 72 0.66 -16.54 -12.09
C GLU A 72 -0.60 -17.24 -12.64
N LEU A 73 -0.42 -18.10 -13.65
CA LEU A 73 -1.47 -18.93 -14.21
C LEU A 73 -1.43 -20.33 -13.58
N THR A 74 -2.06 -20.46 -12.41
CA THR A 74 -2.08 -21.73 -11.69
C THR A 74 -3.02 -22.76 -12.34
N PRO A 75 -2.73 -24.08 -12.26
CA PRO A 75 -3.55 -25.10 -12.90
C PRO A 75 -5.02 -25.10 -12.46
N ASN A 76 -5.30 -24.71 -11.21
CA ASN A 76 -6.65 -24.70 -10.63
C ASN A 76 -7.54 -23.53 -11.10
N ILE A 77 -6.95 -22.48 -11.70
CA ILE A 77 -7.68 -21.34 -12.26
C ILE A 77 -7.68 -21.33 -13.79
N LYS A 78 -6.67 -21.95 -14.44
CA LYS A 78 -6.47 -21.87 -15.90
C LYS A 78 -7.73 -22.16 -16.72
N ASP A 79 -8.43 -23.25 -16.43
CA ASP A 79 -9.61 -23.67 -17.19
C ASP A 79 -10.89 -22.91 -16.82
N LYS A 80 -10.82 -21.98 -15.87
CA LYS A 80 -11.94 -21.15 -15.38
C LYS A 80 -11.87 -19.70 -15.87
N LEU A 81 -10.73 -19.27 -16.39
CA LEU A 81 -10.52 -17.89 -16.81
C LEU A 81 -11.06 -17.69 -18.24
N PRO A 82 -11.64 -16.51 -18.53
CA PRO A 82 -12.02 -16.17 -19.90
C PRO A 82 -10.76 -15.99 -20.77
N PRO A 83 -10.85 -16.16 -22.10
CA PRO A 83 -9.72 -15.95 -23.00
C PRO A 83 -9.19 -14.51 -23.02
N THR A 84 -9.93 -13.56 -22.41
CA THR A 84 -9.56 -12.15 -22.27
C THR A 84 -8.81 -11.85 -20.96
N ASP A 85 -8.56 -12.84 -20.10
CA ASP A 85 -7.75 -12.62 -18.90
C ASP A 85 -6.31 -12.22 -19.26
N SER A 86 -5.74 -11.25 -18.54
CA SER A 86 -4.42 -10.71 -18.85
C SER A 86 -3.33 -11.80 -18.87
N ARG A 87 -3.47 -12.87 -18.07
CA ARG A 87 -2.50 -13.98 -18.01
C ARG A 87 -2.34 -14.74 -19.32
N PHE A 88 -3.25 -14.57 -20.28
CA PHE A 88 -3.17 -15.20 -21.60
C PHE A 88 -2.52 -14.30 -22.67
N ARG A 89 -2.07 -13.09 -22.31
CA ARG A 89 -1.38 -12.20 -23.25
C ARG A 89 0.05 -12.69 -23.53
N PRO A 90 0.42 -12.97 -24.79
CA PRO A 90 1.72 -13.58 -25.12
C PRO A 90 2.90 -12.61 -25.06
N ASP A 91 2.64 -11.31 -24.97
CA ASP A 91 3.63 -10.23 -24.99
C ASP A 91 4.04 -9.73 -23.60
N GLN A 92 3.43 -10.27 -22.54
CA GLN A 92 3.82 -9.99 -21.16
C GLN A 92 5.25 -10.42 -20.84
#